data_AF-A0AAD6YX79-F1
#
_entry.id   AF-A0AAD6YX79-F1
#
_cell.length_a   1.000
_cell.length_b   1.000
_cell.length_c   1.000
_cell.angle_alpha   90.00
_cell.angle_beta   90.00
_cell.angle_gamma   90.00
#
_symmetry.space_group_name_H-M   'P 1'
#
loop_
_entity.id
_entity.type
_entity.pdbx_description
1 polymer ?
#
loop_
_entity_poly.entity_id
_entity_poly.type
_entity_poly.pdbx_seq_one_letter_code
_entity_poly.pdbx_strand_id
1 'polypeptide(L)'
;MRDLGGGSWDFCIEGLIALERVGGFATKSPVPVPQGNKDVRPEEVPSFMRYARKWDKPVPLKSVPGPVTVKGSFAEWWWEWWSRIQPASSVLPSGKFMSSRLVPVEDWSEVVQMTGKNGMLLYVGALLWWGDAVAAGEDESLVKEWKIAVVDVASVLAMALLVRCDLRALDTRLTC
;
A
#
# COMPACT_ATOMS: atom_id res chain seq x y z
N MET A 1 -7.37 19.58 -0.49
CA MET A 1 -6.36 18.52 -0.69
C MET A 1 -5.21 19.17 -1.42
N ARG A 2 -4.01 19.25 -0.82
CA ARG A 2 -2.83 19.77 -1.53
C ARG A 2 -2.49 18.77 -2.65
N ASP A 3 -1.94 19.22 -3.77
CA ASP A 3 -1.52 18.34 -4.87
C ASP A 3 -0.33 17.51 -4.38
N LEU A 4 -0.62 16.30 -3.90
CA LEU A 4 0.35 15.48 -3.20
C LEU A 4 1.30 14.75 -4.16
N GLY A 5 0.98 14.59 -5.45
CA GLY A 5 1.83 13.75 -6.31
C GLY A 5 1.51 13.65 -7.80
N GLY A 6 0.63 14.49 -8.37
CA GLY A 6 0.25 14.37 -9.78
C GLY A 6 -0.36 13.00 -10.15
N GLY A 7 -0.37 12.66 -11.45
CA GLY A 7 -1.16 11.56 -11.99
C GLY A 7 -0.86 10.14 -11.45
N SER A 8 0.28 9.90 -10.80
CA SER A 8 0.59 8.59 -10.18
C SER A 8 -0.20 8.35 -8.90
N TRP A 9 -0.48 9.40 -8.12
CA TRP A 9 -1.31 9.30 -6.93
C TRP A 9 -2.78 9.02 -7.31
N ASP A 10 -3.30 9.75 -8.30
CA ASP A 10 -4.66 9.52 -8.81
C ASP A 10 -4.81 8.09 -9.34
N PHE A 11 -3.84 7.60 -10.11
CA PHE A 11 -3.84 6.21 -10.60
C PHE A 11 -3.81 5.18 -9.44
N CYS A 12 -3.08 5.47 -8.36
CA CYS A 12 -3.08 4.63 -7.15
C CYS A 12 -4.47 4.59 -6.49
N ILE A 13 -5.12 5.74 -6.32
CA ILE A 13 -6.46 5.84 -5.72
C ILE A 13 -7.52 5.18 -6.60
N GLU A 14 -7.48 5.39 -7.91
CA GLU A 14 -8.37 4.74 -8.87
C GLU A 14 -8.23 3.22 -8.81
N GLY A 15 -6.99 2.71 -8.79
CA GLY A 15 -6.70 1.29 -8.62
C GLY A 15 -7.27 0.72 -7.32
N LEU A 16 -7.13 1.44 -6.21
CA LEU A 16 -7.70 1.04 -4.91
C LEU A 16 -9.23 0.98 -4.98
N ILE A 17 -9.86 2.03 -5.49
CA ILE A 17 -11.33 2.10 -5.60
C ILE A 17 -11.85 0.96 -6.48
N ALA A 18 -11.20 0.69 -7.60
CA ALA A 18 -11.56 -0.40 -8.49
C ALA A 18 -11.42 -1.76 -7.77
N LEU A 19 -10.31 -2.00 -7.05
CA LEU A 19 -10.09 -3.24 -6.33
C LEU A 19 -11.16 -3.45 -5.25
N GLU A 20 -11.44 -2.42 -4.46
CA GLU A 20 -12.50 -2.43 -3.44
C GLU A 20 -13.89 -2.66 -4.04
N ARG A 21 -14.19 -2.03 -5.19
CA ARG A 21 -15.46 -2.23 -5.91
C ARG A 21 -15.62 -3.68 -6.35
N VAL A 22 -14.57 -4.29 -6.90
CA VAL A 22 -14.58 -5.70 -7.30
C VAL A 22 -14.70 -6.61 -6.06
N GLY A 23 -14.17 -6.19 -4.91
CA GLY A 23 -14.36 -6.81 -3.60
C GLY A 23 -15.71 -6.55 -2.94
N GLY A 24 -16.61 -5.76 -3.56
CA GLY A 24 -17.91 -5.42 -3.01
C GLY A 24 -17.86 -4.50 -1.78
N PHE A 25 -16.78 -3.74 -1.61
CA PHE A 25 -16.54 -2.86 -0.46
C PHE A 25 -16.70 -3.60 0.87
N ALA A 26 -16.10 -4.79 0.97
CA ALA A 26 -16.19 -5.63 2.14
C ALA A 26 -15.83 -4.87 3.42
N THR A 27 -16.61 -5.05 4.50
CA THR A 27 -16.33 -4.37 5.78
C THR A 27 -15.14 -4.99 6.52
N LYS A 28 -14.70 -6.18 6.12
CA LYS A 28 -13.54 -6.91 6.63
C LYS A 28 -12.82 -7.59 5.47
N SER A 29 -11.50 -7.59 5.51
CA SER A 29 -10.72 -8.33 4.51
C SER A 29 -10.84 -9.85 4.71
N PRO A 30 -11.13 -10.63 3.64
CA PRO A 30 -11.02 -12.08 3.64
C PRO A 30 -9.61 -12.56 3.98
N VAL A 31 -8.61 -11.85 3.45
CA VAL A 31 -7.19 -12.03 3.77
C VAL A 31 -6.73 -10.82 4.56
N PRO A 32 -6.61 -10.89 5.89
CA PRO A 32 -6.06 -9.78 6.64
C PRO A 32 -4.64 -9.50 6.13
N VAL A 33 -4.30 -8.22 5.93
CA VAL A 33 -2.88 -7.81 5.83
C VAL A 33 -2.14 -8.50 6.96
N PRO A 34 -0.91 -9.03 6.76
CA PRO A 34 -0.12 -9.62 7.82
C PRO A 34 -0.13 -8.70 9.05
N GLN A 35 -1.04 -9.00 9.98
CA GLN A 35 -1.06 -8.46 11.32
C GLN A 35 -0.03 -9.28 12.07
N GLY A 36 1.21 -9.27 11.55
CA GLY A 36 2.32 -9.73 12.34
C GLY A 36 2.27 -8.99 13.66
N ASN A 37 2.82 -9.62 14.70
CA ASN A 37 3.07 -8.99 15.99
C ASN A 37 3.42 -7.51 15.83
N LYS A 38 3.13 -6.72 16.86
CA LYS A 38 3.32 -5.26 16.93
C LYS A 38 4.64 -4.73 16.29
N ASP A 39 5.61 -5.61 16.08
CA ASP A 39 6.92 -5.47 15.43
C ASP A 39 6.95 -5.41 13.87
N VAL A 40 5.84 -5.67 13.17
CA VAL A 40 5.83 -5.79 11.69
C VAL A 40 5.28 -4.57 10.96
N ARG A 41 4.19 -3.98 11.44
CA ARG A 41 3.60 -2.76 10.87
C ARG A 41 4.22 -1.53 11.55
N PRO A 42 4.53 -0.44 10.82
CA PRO A 42 5.03 0.77 11.45
C PRO A 42 4.14 1.22 12.60
N GLU A 43 4.73 1.50 13.76
CA GLU A 43 4.05 1.91 15.00
C GLU A 43 3.27 3.22 14.84
N GLU A 44 3.66 4.01 13.84
CA GLU A 44 2.99 5.24 13.43
C GLU A 44 1.62 4.93 12.81
N VAL A 45 1.43 3.77 12.18
CA VAL A 45 0.16 3.40 11.52
C VAL A 45 -1.00 3.22 12.52
N PRO A 46 -0.87 2.52 13.67
CA PRO A 46 -1.94 2.50 14.67
C PRO A 46 -2.22 3.88 15.28
N SER A 47 -1.17 4.69 15.52
CA SER A 47 -1.34 6.07 15.96
C SER A 47 -2.12 6.88 14.92
N PHE A 48 -1.75 6.75 13.65
CA PHE A 48 -2.44 7.31 12.52
C PHE A 48 -3.91 6.87 12.45
N MET A 49 -4.21 5.58 12.49
CA MET A 49 -5.60 5.09 12.48
C MET A 49 -6.45 5.67 13.62
N ARG A 50 -5.83 5.96 14.76
CA ARG A 50 -6.49 6.61 15.90
C ARG A 50 -6.80 8.08 15.63
N TYR A 51 -5.89 8.81 14.97
CA TYR A 51 -6.01 10.25 14.72
C TYR A 51 -6.61 10.62 13.36
N ALA A 52 -6.63 9.70 12.39
CA ALA A 52 -7.19 9.90 11.05
C ALA A 52 -8.68 10.29 11.06
N ARG A 53 -9.38 10.03 12.17
CA ARG A 53 -10.76 10.49 12.39
C ARG A 53 -10.89 12.03 12.56
N LYS A 54 -9.77 12.74 12.75
CA LYS A 54 -9.68 14.20 12.93
C LYS A 54 -8.70 14.81 11.91
N TRP A 55 -8.94 14.54 10.61
CA TRP A 55 -8.10 15.02 9.50
C TRP A 55 -8.14 16.54 9.27
N ASP A 56 -8.87 17.29 10.10
CA ASP A 56 -8.94 18.74 10.07
C ASP A 56 -7.59 19.42 10.37
N LYS A 57 -6.57 18.68 10.84
CA LYS A 57 -5.22 19.19 11.09
C LYS A 57 -4.14 18.19 10.63
N PRO A 58 -3.31 18.51 9.63
CA PRO A 58 -2.16 17.66 9.27
C PRO A 58 -1.21 17.59 10.47
N VAL A 59 -0.83 16.38 10.87
CA VAL A 59 0.09 16.14 11.98
C VAL A 59 1.51 16.50 11.52
N PRO A 60 2.17 17.52 12.10
CA PRO A 60 3.50 17.93 11.65
C PRO A 60 4.54 16.83 11.90
N LEU A 61 5.45 16.66 10.94
CA LEU A 61 6.66 15.84 11.09
C LEU A 61 7.52 16.21 12.30
N LYS A 62 7.40 17.41 12.87
CA LYS A 62 8.16 17.78 14.09
C LYS A 62 7.70 17.05 15.36
N SER A 63 6.57 16.36 15.30
CA SER A 63 6.12 15.34 16.28
C SER A 63 6.47 13.91 15.86
N VAL A 64 7.14 13.78 14.72
CA VAL A 64 7.84 12.61 14.21
C VAL A 64 9.33 13.00 14.18
N PRO A 65 10.02 13.14 15.33
CA PRO A 65 11.46 12.89 15.28
C PRO A 65 11.54 11.55 14.56
N GLY A 66 12.17 11.49 13.38
CA GLY A 66 12.20 10.27 12.58
C GLY A 66 12.40 9.16 13.58
N PRO A 67 11.38 8.31 13.84
CA PRO A 67 11.48 7.47 14.98
C PRO A 67 12.47 6.49 14.44
N VAL A 68 13.73 6.68 14.82
CA VAL A 68 14.63 5.59 15.08
C VAL A 68 13.90 4.81 16.17
N THR A 69 12.85 4.10 15.75
CA THR A 69 12.50 2.86 16.36
C THR A 69 13.73 2.00 16.24
N VAL A 70 13.75 0.91 16.97
CA VAL A 70 14.86 -0.05 16.98
C VAL A 70 15.20 -0.57 15.54
N LYS A 71 14.42 -0.19 14.50
CA LYS A 71 14.49 -0.62 13.10
C LYS A 71 14.82 0.44 12.01
N GLY A 72 15.01 1.73 12.31
CA GLY A 72 15.40 2.74 11.29
C GLY A 72 14.31 3.77 10.96
N SER A 73 14.37 4.39 9.77
CA SER A 73 13.43 5.42 9.30
C SER A 73 12.04 4.86 8.95
N PHE A 74 11.00 5.72 8.93
CA PHE A 74 9.66 5.28 8.52
C PHE A 74 9.63 4.67 7.11
N ALA A 75 10.42 5.22 6.18
CA ALA A 75 10.49 4.73 4.81
C ALA A 75 11.01 3.28 4.75
N GLU A 76 12.11 3.00 5.45
CA GLU A 76 12.66 1.64 5.56
C GLU A 76 11.65 0.67 6.17
N TRP A 77 10.97 1.08 7.22
CA TRP A 77 9.98 0.23 7.87
C TRP A 77 8.73 0.02 7.02
N TRP A 78 8.28 1.05 6.30
CA TRP A 78 7.18 0.94 5.36
C TRP A 78 7.53 -0.04 4.24
N TRP A 79 8.74 0.04 3.67
CA TRP A 79 9.22 -0.93 2.68
C TRP A 79 9.33 -2.35 3.24
N GLU A 80 9.82 -2.53 4.47
CA GLU A 80 9.82 -3.84 5.13
C GLU A 80 8.40 -4.40 5.24
N TRP A 81 7.43 -3.57 5.63
CA TRP A 81 6.05 -3.99 5.79
C TRP A 81 5.34 -4.26 4.46
N TRP A 82 5.61 -3.45 3.45
CA TRP A 82 5.12 -3.63 2.08
C TRP A 82 5.68 -4.90 1.44
N SER A 83 6.96 -5.21 1.67
CA SER A 83 7.62 -6.41 1.13
C SER A 83 6.92 -7.72 1.49
N ARG A 84 6.30 -7.78 2.67
CA ARG A 84 5.71 -9.00 3.22
C ARG A 84 4.43 -9.44 2.53
N ILE A 85 3.82 -8.55 1.75
CA ILE A 85 2.63 -8.88 0.94
C ILE A 85 2.98 -9.00 -0.54
N GLN A 86 4.22 -8.72 -0.91
CA GLN A 86 4.69 -8.96 -2.25
C GLN A 86 4.93 -10.47 -2.44
N PRO A 87 4.63 -11.02 -3.62
CA PRO A 87 4.91 -12.42 -3.88
C PRO A 87 6.41 -12.70 -3.81
N ALA A 88 6.82 -13.89 -3.36
CA ALA A 88 8.25 -14.22 -3.21
C ALA A 88 9.03 -14.08 -4.53
N SER A 89 8.37 -14.35 -5.66
CA SER A 89 8.90 -14.20 -7.02
C SER A 89 9.13 -12.74 -7.44
N SER A 90 8.57 -11.78 -6.72
CA SER A 90 8.81 -10.35 -6.94
C SER A 90 10.13 -9.86 -6.34
N VAL A 91 10.82 -10.64 -5.51
CA VAL A 91 12.05 -10.20 -4.85
C VAL A 91 13.25 -10.60 -5.70
N LEU A 92 14.00 -9.61 -6.20
CA LEU A 92 15.26 -9.86 -6.90
C LEU A 92 16.33 -10.36 -5.92
N PRO A 93 17.38 -11.07 -6.40
CA PRO A 93 18.52 -11.47 -5.58
C PRO A 93 19.22 -10.30 -4.86
N SER A 94 19.04 -9.07 -5.37
CA SER A 94 19.52 -7.82 -4.76
C SER A 94 18.68 -7.32 -3.58
N GLY A 95 17.58 -8.01 -3.24
CA GLY A 95 16.59 -7.58 -2.24
C GLY A 95 15.64 -6.48 -2.73
N LYS A 96 15.76 -6.03 -3.98
CA LYS A 96 14.85 -5.04 -4.59
C LYS A 96 13.62 -5.73 -5.19
N PHE A 97 12.50 -5.02 -5.23
CA PHE A 97 11.32 -5.52 -5.93
C PHE A 97 11.49 -5.44 -7.45
N MET A 98 11.13 -6.53 -8.11
CA MET A 98 10.92 -6.61 -9.53
C MET A 98 9.65 -5.83 -9.88
N SER A 99 9.62 -5.24 -11.08
CA SER A 99 8.38 -4.67 -11.61
C SER A 99 7.24 -5.67 -11.49
N SER A 100 6.10 -5.26 -10.92
CA SER A 100 4.96 -6.16 -10.68
C SER A 100 4.45 -6.86 -11.95
N ARG A 101 4.72 -6.27 -13.13
CA ARG A 101 4.39 -6.83 -14.45
C ARG A 101 5.19 -8.07 -14.85
N LEU A 102 6.31 -8.33 -14.18
CA LEU A 102 7.20 -9.46 -14.45
C LEU A 102 6.94 -10.66 -13.52
N VAL A 103 6.05 -10.48 -12.55
CA VAL A 103 5.66 -11.50 -11.58
C VAL A 103 4.47 -12.28 -12.13
N PRO A 104 4.50 -13.63 -12.11
CA PRO A 104 3.38 -14.46 -12.56
C PRO A 104 2.04 -14.05 -11.91
N VAL A 105 0.96 -14.12 -12.68
CA VAL A 105 -0.38 -13.65 -12.28
C VAL A 105 -0.89 -14.44 -11.07
N GLU A 106 -0.65 -15.74 -11.05
CA GLU A 106 -0.97 -16.70 -9.99
C GLU A 106 -0.37 -16.34 -8.63
N ASP A 107 0.79 -15.70 -8.63
CA ASP A 107 1.53 -15.33 -7.43
C ASP A 107 0.89 -14.14 -6.69
N TRP A 108 0.00 -13.39 -7.35
CA TRP A 108 -0.75 -12.26 -6.76
C TRP A 108 -2.06 -12.65 -6.06
N SER A 109 -2.38 -13.95 -6.00
CA SER A 109 -3.67 -14.45 -5.54
C SER A 109 -4.05 -14.02 -4.11
N GLU A 110 -3.07 -13.82 -3.22
CA GLU A 110 -3.31 -13.31 -1.87
C GLU A 110 -3.64 -11.80 -1.87
N VAL A 111 -2.86 -11.00 -2.60
CA VAL A 111 -3.03 -9.54 -2.72
C VAL A 111 -4.41 -9.19 -3.29
N VAL A 112 -4.87 -9.98 -4.25
CA VAL A 112 -6.20 -9.92 -4.86
C VAL A 112 -7.34 -10.01 -3.85
N GLN A 113 -7.12 -10.62 -2.69
CA GLN A 113 -8.12 -10.78 -1.64
C GLN A 113 -8.02 -9.72 -0.55
N MET A 114 -7.01 -8.84 -0.58
CA MET A 114 -6.76 -7.80 0.43
C MET A 114 -7.67 -6.58 0.27
N THR A 115 -8.98 -6.79 0.38
CA THR A 115 -10.03 -5.75 0.25
C THR A 115 -10.62 -5.39 1.61
N GLY A 116 -11.29 -4.25 1.74
CA GLY A 116 -12.01 -3.89 2.95
C GLY A 116 -11.14 -3.44 4.11
N LYS A 117 -11.72 -3.46 5.33
CA LYS A 117 -11.05 -2.93 6.52
C LYS A 117 -9.80 -3.75 6.84
N ASN A 118 -8.66 -3.06 6.91
CA ASN A 118 -7.33 -3.64 7.07
C ASN A 118 -6.85 -4.48 5.86
N GLY A 119 -7.33 -4.16 4.65
CA GLY A 119 -6.75 -4.58 3.38
C GLY A 119 -5.78 -3.53 2.80
N MET A 120 -5.75 -3.40 1.48
CA MET A 120 -4.91 -2.44 0.74
C MET A 120 -5.13 -0.98 1.12
N LEU A 121 -6.34 -0.63 1.59
CA LEU A 121 -6.65 0.70 2.12
C LEU A 121 -5.68 1.13 3.23
N LEU A 122 -5.15 0.19 4.03
CA LEU A 122 -4.24 0.52 5.12
C LEU A 122 -2.87 0.98 4.60
N TYR A 123 -2.35 0.36 3.54
CA TYR A 123 -1.10 0.76 2.90
C TYR A 123 -1.23 2.10 2.19
N VAL A 124 -2.32 2.29 1.44
CA VAL A 124 -2.60 3.56 0.74
C VAL A 124 -2.84 4.69 1.75
N GLY A 125 -3.52 4.42 2.87
CA GLY A 125 -3.68 5.39 3.96
C GLY A 125 -2.35 5.79 4.60
N ALA A 126 -1.44 4.84 4.79
CA ALA A 126 -0.08 5.13 5.26
C ALA A 126 0.71 5.97 4.24
N LEU A 127 0.56 5.71 2.93
CA LEU A 127 1.17 6.54 1.88
C LEU A 127 0.60 7.96 1.86
N LEU A 128 -0.71 8.14 2.05
CA LEU A 128 -1.32 9.47 2.13
C LEU A 128 -0.67 10.28 3.25
N TRP A 129 -0.54 9.66 4.43
CA TRP A 129 0.10 10.29 5.58
C TRP A 129 1.58 10.61 5.34
N TRP A 130 2.33 9.65 4.79
CA TRP A 130 3.73 9.85 4.44
C TRP A 130 3.89 10.99 3.43
N GLY A 131 2.98 11.09 2.44
CA GLY A 131 2.95 12.17 1.47
C GLY A 131 2.71 13.54 2.10
N ASP A 132 1.68 13.65 2.96
CA ASP A 132 1.40 14.87 3.72
C ASP A 132 2.58 15.29 4.60
N ALA A 133 3.25 14.32 5.20
CA ALA A 133 4.46 14.53 5.97
C ALA A 133 5.57 15.10 5.07
N VAL A 134 6.05 14.37 4.06
CA VAL A 134 7.18 14.83 3.24
C VAL A 134 6.91 16.14 2.50
N ALA A 135 5.65 16.41 2.11
CA ALA A 135 5.24 17.67 1.52
C ALA A 135 5.31 18.88 2.48
N ALA A 136 5.29 18.64 3.80
CA ALA A 136 5.51 19.65 4.82
C ALA A 136 7.00 19.84 5.19
N GLY A 137 7.88 18.94 4.73
CA GLY A 137 9.32 19.03 4.88
C GLY A 137 10.02 19.63 3.65
N GLU A 138 11.33 19.78 3.73
CA GLU A 138 12.18 20.30 2.65
C GLU A 138 13.11 19.22 2.04
N ASP A 139 12.99 17.96 2.48
CA ASP A 139 13.86 16.87 2.03
C ASP A 139 13.33 16.25 0.72
N GLU A 140 13.93 16.65 -0.40
CA GLU A 140 13.59 16.15 -1.74
C GLU A 140 13.83 14.64 -1.89
N SER A 141 14.77 14.06 -1.14
CA SER A 141 15.07 12.63 -1.22
C SER A 141 13.92 11.79 -0.67
N LEU A 142 13.31 12.23 0.43
CA LEU A 142 12.13 11.59 1.02
C LEU A 142 10.89 11.77 0.13
N VAL A 143 10.74 12.91 -0.54
CA VAL A 143 9.67 13.10 -1.53
C VAL A 143 9.83 12.14 -2.71
N LYS A 144 11.07 11.95 -3.20
CA LYS A 144 11.35 11.02 -4.29
C LYS A 144 11.07 9.57 -3.87
N GLU A 145 11.46 9.19 -2.67
CA GLU A 145 11.21 7.84 -2.15
C GLU A 145 9.71 7.56 -1.99
N TRP A 146 8.96 8.52 -1.44
CA TRP A 146 7.50 8.43 -1.37
C TRP A 146 6.86 8.26 -2.75
N LYS A 147 7.31 9.02 -3.77
CA LYS A 147 6.81 8.86 -5.15
C LYS A 147 7.07 7.47 -5.72
N ILE A 148 8.22 6.87 -5.42
CA ILE A 148 8.53 5.49 -5.84
C ILE A 148 7.56 4.51 -5.19
N ALA A 149 7.29 4.66 -3.89
CA ALA A 149 6.34 3.83 -3.17
C ALA A 149 4.91 3.95 -3.74
N VAL A 150 4.46 5.16 -4.09
CA VAL A 150 3.15 5.37 -4.74
C VAL A 150 3.05 4.63 -6.07
N VAL A 151 4.07 4.73 -6.93
CA VAL A 151 4.10 4.06 -8.24
C VAL A 151 4.09 2.53 -8.07
N ASP A 152 4.81 2.02 -7.08
CA ASP A 152 4.87 0.59 -6.81
C ASP A 152 3.51 0.04 -6.36
N VAL A 153 2.87 0.68 -5.37
CA VAL A 153 1.52 0.32 -4.91
C VAL A 153 0.50 0.40 -6.04
N ALA A 154 0.54 1.45 -6.85
CA ALA A 154 -0.37 1.59 -7.99
C ALA A 154 -0.20 0.46 -9.01
N SER A 155 1.04 0.04 -9.26
CA SER A 155 1.36 -1.07 -10.15
C SER A 155 0.85 -2.40 -9.60
N VAL A 156 0.92 -2.62 -8.28
CA VAL A 156 0.38 -3.80 -7.61
C VAL A 156 -1.14 -3.83 -7.63
N LEU A 157 -1.81 -2.69 -7.40
CA LEU A 157 -3.26 -2.58 -7.49
C LEU A 157 -3.77 -2.89 -8.91
N ALA A 158 -3.05 -2.40 -9.94
CA ALA A 158 -3.37 -2.72 -11.33
C ALA A 158 -3.22 -4.23 -11.62
N MET A 159 -2.16 -4.86 -11.14
CA MET A 159 -1.97 -6.32 -11.31
C MET A 159 -3.06 -7.12 -10.59
N ALA A 160 -3.40 -6.77 -9.36
CA ALA A 160 -4.48 -7.42 -8.60
C ALA A 160 -5.83 -7.34 -9.33
N LEU A 161 -6.11 -6.22 -10.01
CA LEU A 161 -7.31 -6.07 -10.84
C LEU A 161 -7.31 -6.98 -12.06
N LEU A 162 -6.18 -7.07 -12.77
CA LEU A 162 -6.04 -7.95 -13.93
C LEU A 162 -6.30 -9.41 -13.53
N VAL A 163 -5.66 -9.87 -12.46
CA VAL A 163 -5.84 -11.24 -11.93
C VAL A 163 -7.31 -11.52 -11.60
N ARG A 164 -8.01 -10.59 -10.94
CA ARG A 164 -9.44 -10.78 -10.62
C ARG A 164 -10.32 -10.86 -11.87
N CYS A 165 -10.04 -10.06 -12.87
CA CYS A 165 -10.79 -10.09 -14.12
C CYS A 165 -10.60 -11.42 -14.85
N ASP A 166 -9.38 -11.92 -14.90
CA ASP A 166 -9.05 -13.21 -15.52
C ASP A 166 -9.69 -14.39 -14.77
N LEU A 167 -9.60 -14.40 -13.42
CA LEU A 167 -10.23 -15.44 -12.60
C LEU A 167 -11.76 -15.46 -12.76
N ARG A 168 -12.42 -14.30 -12.81
CA ARG A 168 -13.87 -14.23 -13.07
C ARG A 168 -14.24 -14.74 -14.45
N ALA A 169 -13.42 -14.43 -15.47
CA ALA A 169 -13.64 -14.90 -16.83
C ALA A 169 -13.49 -16.42 -16.94
N LEU A 170 -12.57 -17.02 -16.18
CA LEU A 170 -12.40 -18.47 -16.08
C LEU A 170 -13.58 -19.15 -15.36
N ASP A 171 -14.02 -18.61 -14.23
CA ASP A 171 -15.12 -19.18 -13.44
C ASP A 171 -16.44 -19.23 -14.24
N THR A 172 -16.72 -18.15 -14.99
CA THR A 172 -17.90 -18.07 -15.87
C THR A 172 -17.88 -19.13 -16.98
N ARG A 173 -16.69 -19.54 -17.45
CA ARG A 173 -16.52 -20.55 -18.51
C ARG A 173 -16.64 -21.99 -18.00
N LEU A 174 -16.42 -22.22 -16.70
CA LEU A 174 -16.50 -23.54 -16.08
C LEU A 174 -17.93 -23.89 -15.61
N THR A 175 -18.83 -22.90 -15.55
CA THR A 175 -20.23 -23.05 -15.16
C THR A 175 -21.21 -23.23 -16.34
N CYS A 176 -20.70 -23.35 -17.57
CA CYS A 176 -21.48 -23.61 -18.79
C CYS A 176 -21.16 -25.00 -19.35
#